data_AF-A0A3Q3A5T2-F1
#
_entry.id   AF-A0A3Q3A5T2-F1
#
_cell.length_a   1.000
_cell.length_b   1.000
_cell.length_c   1.000
_cell.angle_alpha   90.00
_cell.angle_beta   90.00
_cell.angle_gamma   90.00
#
_symmetry.space_group_name_H-M   'P 1'
#
loop_
_entity.id
_entity.type
_entity.pdbx_description
1 polymer ?
#
loop_
_entity_poly.entity_id
_entity_poly.type
_entity_poly.pdbx_seq_one_letter_code
_entity_poly.pdbx_strand_id
1 'polypeptide(L)'
;MADLQPTFSGPVVKLMMYPPPPAKGGISVTNEDLHCLNDGEFLNDVIIDFYLKYLVLEKLKKEDAQRIHVFSSFFYKRLNQRERRNGADTTSLPIQKRKHNRVKTWTRHVDLFQKDFIFVPINESAHWYLAVICFPGLEGPVFEKNPLYLDPTLASGSTAEPQSEENIPEHCRPLSPDADGLDGELHRISVCYGSGKGDDDTYTFSDDQSSCQDECSEDGALFEDAAASNLSSLASKPTICKQPCILIMDSLRGPTRSNVVKTLREYLEVEWEVRKASQRSFGKEVMRGSSPRVPQQDNFSDCGVYILQYVESFFENPIPSFDLPVNLSEWFPQLRMKTKRKEIKELILKIQAQQDLDRKESDLVEAPPTSPEEPEIEETSGSSAQLPNLPVSP
;
A
#
# COMPACT_ATOMS: atom_id res chain seq x y z
N MET A 1 32.76 -7.51 -5.43
CA MET A 1 31.56 -7.80 -4.62
C MET A 1 32.03 -7.80 -3.19
N ALA A 2 31.78 -6.72 -2.44
CA ALA A 2 32.03 -6.73 -1.01
C ALA A 2 30.90 -7.55 -0.38
N ASP A 3 31.24 -8.64 0.30
CA ASP A 3 30.30 -9.37 1.15
C ASP A 3 29.83 -8.40 2.23
N LEU A 4 28.61 -7.88 2.08
CA LEU A 4 27.95 -7.11 3.12
C LEU A 4 27.79 -8.04 4.32
N GLN A 5 28.57 -7.80 5.37
CA GLN A 5 28.39 -8.52 6.62
C GLN A 5 26.97 -8.30 7.13
N PRO A 6 26.34 -9.32 7.75
CA PRO A 6 25.06 -9.14 8.42
C PRO A 6 25.18 -8.01 9.45
N THR A 7 24.32 -7.00 9.35
CA THR A 7 24.28 -5.85 10.27
C THR A 7 23.86 -6.28 11.68
N PHE A 8 23.04 -7.32 11.76
CA PHE A 8 22.65 -7.96 13.01
C PHE A 8 23.65 -9.03 13.46
N SER A 9 24.02 -8.98 14.74
CA SER A 9 24.83 -10.02 15.40
C SER A 9 24.19 -10.44 16.72
N GLY A 10 24.13 -11.75 16.98
CA GLY A 10 23.59 -12.33 18.22
C GLY A 10 22.49 -13.37 17.99
N PRO A 11 21.93 -13.93 19.08
CA PRO A 11 20.84 -14.90 18.99
C PRO A 11 19.53 -14.21 18.55
N VAL A 12 18.80 -14.86 17.66
CA VAL A 12 17.47 -14.41 17.22
C VAL A 12 16.43 -14.85 18.26
N VAL A 13 15.70 -13.88 18.79
CA VAL A 13 14.68 -14.08 19.84
C VAL A 13 13.38 -13.44 19.38
N LYS A 14 12.27 -14.16 19.54
CA LYS A 14 10.93 -13.65 19.30
C LYS A 14 10.59 -12.60 20.37
N LEU A 15 10.22 -11.40 19.93
CA LEU A 15 9.81 -10.29 20.80
C LEU A 15 8.29 -10.31 21.03
N MET A 16 7.50 -10.39 19.95
CA MET A 16 6.05 -10.36 20.03
C MET A 16 5.38 -11.09 18.87
N MET A 17 4.08 -11.29 18.96
CA MET A 17 3.25 -11.80 17.86
C MET A 17 2.04 -10.91 17.66
N TYR A 18 1.77 -10.49 16.42
CA TYR A 18 0.66 -9.60 16.13
C TYR A 18 -0.24 -10.08 14.96
N PRO A 19 -1.58 -10.15 15.15
CA PRO A 19 -2.28 -10.01 16.42
C PRO A 19 -1.90 -11.16 17.39
N PRO A 20 -1.97 -10.94 18.71
CA PRO A 20 -1.67 -11.97 19.68
C PRO A 20 -2.70 -13.11 19.66
N PRO A 21 -2.34 -14.34 20.08
CA PRO A 21 -3.30 -15.39 20.36
C PRO A 21 -4.40 -14.91 21.32
N PRO A 22 -5.66 -15.34 21.16
CA PRO A 22 -6.15 -16.44 20.30
C PRO A 22 -6.45 -16.04 18.85
N ALA A 23 -6.14 -14.82 18.42
CA ALA A 23 -6.38 -14.38 17.05
C ALA A 23 -5.55 -15.19 16.04
N LYS A 24 -6.13 -15.49 14.87
CA LYS A 24 -5.47 -16.28 13.82
C LYS A 24 -4.59 -15.41 12.93
N GLY A 25 -3.55 -16.04 12.37
CA GLY A 25 -2.63 -15.40 11.42
C GLY A 25 -1.65 -14.43 12.07
N GLY A 26 -1.25 -14.67 13.31
CA GLY A 26 -0.24 -13.86 13.99
C GLY A 26 1.09 -13.83 13.23
N ILE A 27 1.67 -12.64 13.09
CA ILE A 27 3.00 -12.39 12.54
C ILE A 27 3.96 -12.32 13.71
N SER A 28 4.98 -13.18 13.72
CA SER A 28 6.01 -13.17 14.75
C SER A 28 7.07 -12.14 14.41
N VAL A 29 7.38 -11.23 15.33
CA VAL A 29 8.43 -10.22 15.17
C VAL A 29 9.58 -10.56 16.11
N THR A 30 10.80 -10.61 15.58
CA THR A 30 12.03 -10.92 16.31
C THR A 30 12.88 -9.66 16.54
N ASN A 31 13.94 -9.81 17.34
CA ASN A 31 14.95 -8.75 17.52
C ASN A 31 15.76 -8.46 16.25
N GLU A 32 15.93 -9.45 15.35
CA GLU A 32 16.52 -9.26 14.02
C GLU A 32 15.61 -8.40 13.15
N ASP A 33 14.30 -8.67 13.15
CA ASP A 33 13.32 -7.83 12.43
C ASP A 33 13.31 -6.39 12.97
N LEU A 34 13.40 -6.22 14.29
CA LEU A 34 13.49 -4.90 14.92
C LEU A 34 14.77 -4.15 14.51
N HIS A 35 15.85 -4.86 14.17
CA HIS A 35 17.12 -4.26 13.78
C HIS A 35 17.00 -3.50 12.44
N CYS A 36 16.16 -3.98 11.51
CA CYS A 36 16.01 -3.32 10.21
C CYS A 36 15.32 -1.94 10.29
N LEU A 37 14.80 -1.56 11.46
CA LEU A 37 14.26 -0.22 11.75
C LEU A 37 15.34 0.78 12.18
N ASN A 38 16.60 0.39 12.27
CA ASN A 38 17.69 1.35 12.45
C ASN A 38 17.88 2.20 11.19
N ASP A 39 18.53 3.36 11.33
CA ASP A 39 18.78 4.26 10.22
C ASP A 39 19.71 3.60 9.18
N GLY A 40 19.40 3.79 7.90
CA GLY A 40 20.18 3.20 6.80
C GLY A 40 19.80 1.77 6.42
N GLU A 41 19.05 1.04 7.25
CA GLU A 41 18.68 -0.35 6.97
C GLU A 41 17.41 -0.46 6.09
N PHE A 42 17.38 -1.46 5.20
CA PHE A 42 16.17 -1.77 4.41
C PHE A 42 15.13 -2.49 5.27
N LEU A 43 13.86 -2.05 5.21
CA LEU A 43 12.80 -2.79 5.89
C LEU A 43 12.61 -4.17 5.26
N ASN A 44 12.40 -5.16 6.13
CA ASN A 44 12.14 -6.54 5.71
C ASN A 44 10.63 -6.85 5.60
N ASP A 45 10.31 -8.01 5.04
CA ASP A 45 8.93 -8.47 4.82
C ASP A 45 8.11 -8.49 6.13
N VAL A 46 8.73 -8.88 7.25
CA VAL A 46 8.07 -9.00 8.56
C VAL A 46 7.58 -7.65 9.07
N ILE A 47 8.44 -6.62 9.02
CA ILE A 47 8.07 -5.27 9.46
C ILE A 47 6.99 -4.65 8.55
N ILE A 48 7.09 -4.85 7.24
CA ILE A 48 6.08 -4.38 6.29
C ILE A 48 4.71 -5.02 6.59
N ASP A 49 4.66 -6.34 6.63
CA ASP A 49 3.41 -7.08 6.82
C ASP A 49 2.82 -6.85 8.23
N PHE A 50 3.66 -6.75 9.26
CA PHE A 50 3.24 -6.40 10.61
C PHE A 50 2.56 -5.03 10.63
N TYR A 51 3.24 -3.99 10.13
CA TYR A 51 2.74 -2.63 10.29
C TYR A 51 1.48 -2.39 9.47
N LEU A 52 1.41 -2.92 8.25
CA LEU A 52 0.18 -2.84 7.44
C LEU A 52 -0.99 -3.56 8.13
N LYS A 53 -0.74 -4.70 8.78
CA LYS A 53 -1.76 -5.40 9.55
C LYS A 53 -2.21 -4.60 10.76
N TYR A 54 -1.28 -3.97 11.47
CA TYR A 54 -1.58 -3.04 12.57
C TYR A 54 -2.44 -1.87 12.10
N LEU A 55 -2.11 -1.24 10.97
CA LEU A 55 -2.92 -0.14 10.41
C LEU A 55 -4.37 -0.59 10.14
N VAL A 56 -4.56 -1.77 9.54
CA VAL A 56 -5.91 -2.28 9.25
C VAL A 56 -6.71 -2.59 10.52
N LEU A 57 -6.05 -3.13 11.55
CA LEU A 57 -6.73 -3.56 12.77
C LEU A 57 -7.00 -2.41 13.76
N GLU A 58 -6.08 -1.44 13.86
CA GLU A 58 -6.11 -0.41 14.91
C GLU A 58 -6.40 1.01 14.40
N LYS A 59 -6.17 1.29 13.11
CA LYS A 59 -6.36 2.65 12.54
C LYS A 59 -7.63 2.78 11.70
N LEU A 60 -8.20 1.67 11.24
CA LEU A 60 -9.45 1.68 10.50
C LEU A 60 -10.65 1.33 11.38
N LYS A 61 -11.79 1.93 11.05
CA LYS A 61 -13.10 1.49 11.56
C LYS A 61 -13.44 0.13 10.95
N LYS A 62 -14.27 -0.66 11.64
CA LYS A 62 -14.62 -2.02 11.19
C LYS A 62 -15.28 -2.02 9.82
N GLU A 63 -16.07 -1.00 9.52
CA GLU A 63 -16.79 -0.84 8.25
C GLU A 63 -15.80 -0.57 7.11
N ASP A 64 -14.80 0.29 7.34
CA ASP A 64 -13.78 0.62 6.36
C ASP A 64 -12.80 -0.55 6.13
N ALA A 65 -12.43 -1.25 7.20
CA ALA A 65 -11.61 -2.46 7.13
C ALA A 65 -12.26 -3.55 6.27
N GLN A 66 -13.60 -3.64 6.25
CA GLN A 66 -14.32 -4.58 5.38
C GLN A 66 -14.25 -4.22 3.89
N ARG A 67 -14.08 -2.95 3.55
CA ARG A 67 -13.91 -2.48 2.15
C ARG A 67 -12.46 -2.57 1.67
N ILE A 68 -11.54 -2.92 2.55
CA ILE A 68 -10.11 -3.00 2.25
C ILE A 68 -9.62 -4.46 2.28
N HIS A 69 -8.64 -4.76 1.44
CA HIS A 69 -7.81 -5.94 1.54
C HIS A 69 -6.35 -5.56 1.44
N VAL A 70 -5.50 -6.15 2.28
CA VAL A 70 -4.05 -5.98 2.19
C VAL A 70 -3.44 -7.35 1.98
N PHE A 71 -2.76 -7.54 0.86
CA PHE A 71 -1.97 -8.74 0.64
C PHE A 71 -0.66 -8.67 1.43
N SER A 72 -0.16 -9.83 1.86
CA SER A 72 1.22 -9.90 2.35
C SER A 72 2.20 -9.64 1.21
N SER A 73 3.39 -9.14 1.57
CA SER A 73 4.55 -8.95 0.70
C SER A 73 4.88 -10.17 -0.18
N PHE A 74 4.58 -11.38 0.31
CA PHE A 74 4.81 -12.64 -0.42
C PHE A 74 3.86 -12.87 -1.59
N PHE A 75 2.71 -12.20 -1.65
CA PHE A 75 1.69 -12.43 -2.69
C PHE A 75 2.28 -12.19 -4.08
N TYR A 76 2.78 -10.98 -4.35
CA TYR A 76 3.26 -10.62 -5.69
C TYR A 76 4.52 -11.42 -6.05
N LYS A 77 5.41 -11.63 -5.07
CA LYS A 77 6.61 -12.48 -5.21
C LYS A 77 6.25 -13.89 -5.67
N ARG A 78 5.19 -14.49 -5.11
CA ARG A 78 4.70 -15.83 -5.47
C ARG A 78 3.94 -15.84 -6.80
N LEU A 79 3.14 -14.81 -7.05
CA LEU A 79 2.39 -14.63 -8.30
C LEU A 79 3.35 -14.51 -9.49
N ASN A 80 4.43 -13.73 -9.36
CA ASN A 80 5.39 -13.48 -10.44
C ASN A 80 6.61 -14.42 -10.41
N GLN A 81 6.58 -15.49 -9.61
CA GLN A 81 7.67 -16.45 -9.54
C GLN A 81 7.89 -17.17 -10.88
N ARG A 82 9.13 -17.18 -11.37
CA ARG A 82 9.52 -17.89 -12.60
C ARG A 82 9.31 -19.40 -12.44
N GLU A 83 8.70 -20.03 -13.44
CA GLU A 83 8.52 -21.48 -13.47
C GLU A 83 9.88 -22.17 -13.65
N ARG A 84 10.12 -23.24 -12.88
CA ARG A 84 11.26 -24.12 -13.14
C ARG A 84 10.96 -24.93 -14.39
N ARG A 85 11.94 -25.07 -15.29
CA ARG A 85 11.78 -25.68 -16.62
C ARG A 85 11.28 -27.16 -16.62
N ASN A 86 11.17 -27.83 -15.47
CA ASN A 86 10.97 -29.28 -15.37
C ASN A 86 9.75 -29.70 -14.52
N GLY A 87 8.58 -29.07 -14.69
CA GLY A 87 7.32 -29.50 -14.06
C GLY A 87 6.41 -30.19 -15.09
N ALA A 88 6.16 -31.50 -14.92
CA ALA A 88 5.58 -32.35 -15.96
C ALA A 88 4.06 -32.22 -16.21
N ASP A 89 3.28 -31.46 -15.43
CA ASP A 89 1.80 -31.56 -15.50
C ASP A 89 1.04 -30.23 -15.68
N THR A 90 1.72 -29.07 -15.77
CA THR A 90 1.05 -27.76 -15.92
C THR A 90 1.15 -27.12 -17.29
N THR A 91 1.82 -27.77 -18.26
CA THR A 91 2.14 -27.19 -19.59
C THR A 91 0.93 -26.93 -20.49
N SER A 92 -0.27 -27.40 -20.15
CA SER A 92 -1.50 -27.20 -20.95
C SER A 92 -2.29 -25.93 -20.60
N LEU A 93 -2.11 -25.35 -19.41
CA LEU A 93 -2.89 -24.18 -18.98
C LEU A 93 -2.30 -22.87 -19.53
N PRO A 94 -3.11 -21.83 -19.81
CA PRO A 94 -2.62 -20.48 -20.06
C PRO A 94 -1.73 -19.98 -18.92
N ILE A 95 -0.72 -19.17 -19.25
CA ILE A 95 0.29 -18.67 -18.30
C ILE A 95 -0.38 -17.98 -17.11
N GLN A 96 -1.39 -17.14 -17.37
CA GLN A 96 -2.13 -16.40 -16.34
C GLN A 96 -2.78 -17.34 -15.31
N LYS A 97 -3.41 -18.44 -15.78
CA LYS A 97 -4.01 -19.44 -14.89
C LYS A 97 -2.97 -20.17 -14.05
N ARG A 98 -1.78 -20.45 -14.60
CA ARG A 98 -0.67 -21.02 -13.81
C ARG A 98 -0.15 -20.04 -12.76
N LYS A 99 -0.01 -18.76 -13.11
CA LYS A 99 0.37 -17.70 -12.16
C LYS A 99 -0.62 -17.62 -11.01
N HIS A 100 -1.91 -17.53 -11.32
CA HIS A 100 -3.01 -17.50 -10.35
C HIS A 100 -3.02 -18.73 -9.45
N ASN A 101 -2.87 -19.94 -10.01
CA ASN A 101 -2.87 -21.20 -9.24
C ASN A 101 -1.84 -21.23 -8.10
N ARG A 102 -0.73 -20.48 -8.21
CA ARG A 102 0.29 -20.39 -7.15
C ARG A 102 -0.16 -19.60 -5.92
N VAL A 103 -1.15 -18.72 -6.09
CA VAL A 103 -1.66 -17.81 -5.05
C VAL A 103 -3.16 -17.95 -4.80
N LYS A 104 -3.84 -18.90 -5.47
CA LYS A 104 -5.31 -19.12 -5.34
C LYS A 104 -5.82 -19.24 -3.91
N THR A 105 -4.99 -19.70 -2.98
CA THR A 105 -5.37 -19.87 -1.57
C THR A 105 -5.39 -18.56 -0.80
N TRP A 106 -4.69 -17.52 -1.26
CA TRP A 106 -4.64 -16.21 -0.59
C TRP A 106 -6.02 -15.58 -0.51
N THR A 107 -6.86 -15.80 -1.53
CA THR A 107 -8.22 -15.27 -1.55
C THR A 107 -9.28 -16.26 -1.07
N ARG A 108 -8.93 -17.45 -0.55
CA ARG A 108 -9.88 -18.54 -0.29
C ARG A 108 -11.19 -18.10 0.40
N HIS A 109 -11.08 -17.19 1.37
CA HIS A 109 -12.18 -16.68 2.18
C HIS A 109 -12.47 -15.18 1.98
N VAL A 110 -12.05 -14.59 0.85
CA VAL A 110 -12.31 -13.18 0.54
C VAL A 110 -12.69 -13.01 -0.94
N ASP A 111 -13.72 -12.22 -1.19
CA ASP A 111 -14.06 -11.75 -2.54
C ASP A 111 -13.41 -10.37 -2.74
N LEU A 112 -12.41 -10.31 -3.62
CA LEU A 112 -11.69 -9.07 -3.94
C LEU A 112 -12.59 -8.04 -4.62
N PHE A 113 -13.62 -8.47 -5.35
CA PHE A 113 -14.48 -7.58 -6.14
C PHE A 113 -15.56 -6.89 -5.30
N GLN A 114 -15.66 -7.24 -4.02
CA GLN A 114 -16.45 -6.51 -3.02
C GLN A 114 -15.63 -5.47 -2.26
N LYS A 115 -14.32 -5.36 -2.55
CA LYS A 115 -13.43 -4.40 -1.93
C LYS A 115 -13.38 -3.12 -2.77
N ASP A 116 -13.21 -2.01 -2.08
CA ASP A 116 -12.92 -0.72 -2.72
C ASP A 116 -11.42 -0.58 -2.96
N PHE A 117 -10.57 -1.08 -2.04
CA PHE A 117 -9.13 -0.96 -2.18
C PHE A 117 -8.42 -2.26 -1.83
N ILE A 118 -7.48 -2.65 -2.69
CA ILE A 118 -6.59 -3.80 -2.46
C ILE A 118 -5.15 -3.33 -2.53
N PHE A 119 -4.45 -3.42 -1.40
CA PHE A 119 -3.05 -3.02 -1.26
C PHE A 119 -2.14 -4.21 -1.53
N VAL A 120 -1.15 -4.00 -2.39
CA VAL A 120 -0.15 -5.00 -2.77
C VAL A 120 1.23 -4.41 -2.56
N PRO A 121 1.90 -4.70 -1.43
CA PRO A 121 3.30 -4.37 -1.23
C PRO A 121 4.16 -5.18 -2.20
N ILE A 122 5.08 -4.52 -2.89
CA ILE A 122 5.94 -5.17 -3.88
C ILE A 122 7.39 -4.79 -3.61
N ASN A 123 8.25 -5.81 -3.55
CA ASN A 123 9.69 -5.66 -3.47
C ASN A 123 10.34 -6.27 -4.72
N GLU A 124 11.01 -5.44 -5.51
CA GLU A 124 11.82 -5.86 -6.65
C GLU A 124 13.21 -5.23 -6.53
N SER A 125 14.26 -6.05 -6.57
CA SER A 125 15.66 -5.59 -6.48
C SER A 125 15.96 -4.74 -5.22
N ALA A 126 15.48 -5.19 -4.06
CA ALA A 126 15.62 -4.51 -2.76
C ALA A 126 14.96 -3.12 -2.70
N HIS A 127 13.98 -2.86 -3.57
CA HIS A 127 13.22 -1.62 -3.61
C HIS A 127 11.73 -1.89 -3.40
N TRP A 128 11.17 -1.28 -2.37
CA TRP A 128 9.76 -1.36 -2.01
C TRP A 128 8.94 -0.27 -2.72
N TYR A 129 7.83 -0.69 -3.30
CA TYR A 129 6.79 0.19 -3.83
C TYR A 129 5.42 -0.46 -3.62
N LEU A 130 4.36 0.32 -3.80
CA LEU A 130 3.01 -0.10 -3.47
C LEU A 130 2.12 -0.04 -4.71
N ALA A 131 1.46 -1.15 -5.02
CA ALA A 131 0.33 -1.14 -5.95
C ALA A 131 -0.99 -1.11 -5.17
N VAL A 132 -1.92 -0.25 -5.59
CA VAL A 132 -3.27 -0.15 -5.01
C VAL A 132 -4.27 -0.38 -6.12
N ILE A 133 -5.02 -1.49 -6.05
CA ILE A 133 -6.14 -1.77 -6.96
C ILE A 133 -7.36 -1.08 -6.38
N CYS A 134 -7.92 -0.14 -7.13
CA CYS A 134 -9.05 0.68 -6.73
C CYS A 134 -10.31 0.23 -7.46
N PHE A 135 -11.40 0.10 -6.72
CA PHE A 135 -12.75 -0.23 -7.17
C PHE A 135 -12.83 -1.37 -8.19
N PRO A 136 -12.21 -2.54 -7.96
CA PRO A 136 -12.18 -3.65 -8.91
C PRO A 136 -13.57 -4.21 -9.25
N GLY A 137 -14.58 -3.95 -8.41
CA GLY A 137 -15.97 -4.34 -8.68
C GLY A 137 -16.68 -3.48 -9.72
N LEU A 138 -16.34 -2.19 -9.85
CA LEU A 138 -17.04 -1.24 -10.72
C LEU A 138 -16.77 -1.51 -12.20
N GLU A 139 -17.79 -1.45 -13.05
CA GLU A 139 -17.67 -1.66 -14.50
C GLU A 139 -16.95 -0.51 -15.23
N GLY A 140 -17.01 0.70 -14.67
CA GLY A 140 -16.38 1.89 -15.21
C GLY A 140 -16.43 3.05 -14.22
N PRO A 141 -16.07 4.27 -14.67
CA PRO A 141 -16.14 5.47 -13.84
C PRO A 141 -17.57 5.79 -13.38
N VAL A 142 -17.69 6.10 -12.10
CA VAL A 142 -18.92 6.57 -11.44
C VAL A 142 -18.65 7.96 -10.86
N PHE A 143 -19.54 8.91 -11.15
CA PHE A 143 -19.44 10.28 -10.67
C PHE A 143 -20.47 10.53 -9.57
N GLU A 144 -20.00 11.00 -8.43
CA GLU A 144 -20.84 11.34 -7.28
C GLU A 144 -20.71 12.84 -6.96
N LYS A 145 -21.70 13.42 -6.30
CA LYS A 145 -21.62 14.81 -5.83
C LYS A 145 -20.47 14.95 -4.85
N ASN A 146 -19.65 15.99 -5.02
CA ASN A 146 -18.56 16.27 -4.09
C ASN A 146 -19.13 16.93 -2.82
N PRO A 147 -19.03 16.29 -1.64
CA PRO A 147 -19.51 16.88 -0.39
C PRO A 147 -18.71 18.11 0.06
N LEU A 148 -17.51 18.30 -0.50
CA LEU A 148 -16.63 19.44 -0.21
C LEU A 148 -16.79 20.59 -1.21
N TYR A 149 -17.71 20.46 -2.17
CA TYR A 149 -17.93 21.49 -3.17
C TYR A 149 -18.50 22.76 -2.52
N LEU A 150 -17.82 23.88 -2.76
CA LEU A 150 -18.30 25.21 -2.39
C LEU A 150 -18.76 25.91 -3.65
N ASP A 151 -20.08 26.18 -3.74
CA ASP A 151 -20.65 26.88 -4.89
C ASP A 151 -20.21 28.36 -4.87
N PRO A 152 -19.43 28.83 -5.86
CA PRO A 152 -18.98 30.21 -5.93
C PRO A 152 -20.14 31.20 -6.09
N THR A 153 -21.31 30.76 -6.58
CA THR A 153 -22.47 31.61 -6.85
C THR A 153 -23.31 31.93 -5.62
N LEU A 154 -23.17 31.16 -4.53
CA LEU A 154 -23.85 31.43 -3.26
C LEU A 154 -23.07 32.38 -2.33
N ALA A 155 -21.80 32.65 -2.64
CA ALA A 155 -20.95 33.54 -1.84
C ALA A 155 -21.08 35.04 -2.18
N SER A 156 -21.84 35.41 -3.23
CA SER A 156 -22.06 36.81 -3.65
C SER A 156 -23.46 37.35 -3.34
N GLY A 157 -24.24 36.67 -2.50
CA GLY A 157 -25.59 37.11 -2.11
C GLY A 157 -25.60 38.15 -0.97
N SER A 158 -25.12 39.37 -1.24
CA SER A 158 -25.59 40.57 -0.51
C SER A 158 -26.55 41.33 -1.42
N THR A 159 -27.73 41.58 -0.87
CA THR A 159 -28.92 42.22 -1.46
C THR A 159 -28.63 43.48 -2.27
N ALA A 160 -29.03 43.49 -3.54
CA ALA A 160 -29.52 44.68 -4.24
C ALA A 160 -30.47 44.25 -5.36
N GLU A 161 -31.71 44.74 -5.30
CA GLU A 161 -32.72 44.59 -6.36
C GLU A 161 -32.27 45.29 -7.65
N PRO A 162 -32.70 44.82 -8.85
CA PRO A 162 -32.37 45.50 -10.09
C PRO A 162 -33.32 46.69 -10.29
N GLN A 163 -32.81 47.90 -10.09
CA GLN A 163 -33.42 49.09 -10.67
C GLN A 163 -32.79 49.38 -12.04
N SER A 164 -33.66 49.45 -13.04
CA SER A 164 -33.43 50.01 -14.35
C SER A 164 -32.78 51.39 -14.28
N GLU A 165 -31.79 51.67 -15.12
CA GLU A 165 -31.68 53.00 -15.75
C GLU A 165 -30.74 52.98 -16.96
N GLU A 166 -31.23 53.62 -18.01
CA GLU A 166 -30.59 53.92 -19.27
C GLU A 166 -29.46 54.96 -19.11
N ASN A 167 -28.64 55.07 -20.17
CA ASN A 167 -27.62 56.09 -20.45
C ASN A 167 -26.24 55.96 -19.82
N ILE A 168 -25.27 55.44 -20.59
CA ILE A 168 -23.89 55.97 -20.60
C ILE A 168 -23.36 56.06 -22.06
N PRO A 169 -22.67 57.16 -22.47
CA PRO A 169 -22.45 57.55 -23.88
C PRO A 169 -21.29 56.88 -24.63
N GLU A 170 -21.39 56.93 -25.97
CA GLU A 170 -20.38 56.51 -26.95
C GLU A 170 -19.06 57.30 -26.84
N HIS A 171 -18.12 56.82 -26.03
CA HIS A 171 -16.70 56.89 -26.36
C HIS A 171 -15.97 55.80 -25.57
N CYS A 172 -14.94 55.20 -26.16
CA CYS A 172 -14.20 54.02 -25.67
C CYS A 172 -14.78 52.66 -26.08
N ARG A 173 -15.00 52.46 -27.39
CA ARG A 173 -14.85 51.13 -28.02
C ARG A 173 -13.45 51.05 -28.65
N PRO A 174 -12.58 50.10 -28.26
CA PRO A 174 -11.39 49.76 -29.04
C PRO A 174 -11.82 48.98 -30.30
N LEU A 175 -11.38 49.46 -31.45
CA LEU A 175 -11.63 48.92 -32.78
C LEU A 175 -10.81 47.64 -33.04
N SER A 176 -11.45 46.63 -33.61
CA SER A 176 -10.80 45.53 -34.32
C SER A 176 -10.24 46.01 -35.67
N PRO A 177 -9.11 45.47 -36.18
CA PRO A 177 -8.78 45.56 -37.58
C PRO A 177 -8.95 44.21 -38.28
N ASP A 178 -9.79 44.22 -39.32
CA ASP A 178 -9.87 43.17 -40.33
C ASP A 178 -9.07 43.55 -41.58
N ALA A 179 -8.41 42.52 -42.13
CA ALA A 179 -8.29 42.14 -43.54
C ALA A 179 -7.15 42.66 -44.46
N ASP A 180 -6.86 41.73 -45.39
CA ASP A 180 -6.08 41.75 -46.64
C ASP A 180 -4.55 41.62 -46.49
N GLY A 181 -3.82 40.69 -47.14
CA GLY A 181 -4.08 39.76 -48.24
C GLY A 181 -2.86 39.77 -49.19
N LEU A 182 -2.41 38.58 -49.63
CA LEU A 182 -1.57 38.25 -50.83
C LEU A 182 -0.27 37.44 -50.57
N ASP A 183 -0.34 36.20 -51.09
CA ASP A 183 0.57 35.50 -52.03
C ASP A 183 2.02 35.12 -51.66
N GLY A 184 2.41 33.87 -51.98
CA GLY A 184 3.82 33.41 -51.95
C GLY A 184 4.10 31.93 -51.65
N GLU A 185 3.76 31.05 -52.60
CA GLU A 185 4.55 29.91 -53.11
C GLU A 185 5.51 29.02 -52.25
N LEU A 186 5.31 27.70 -52.42
CA LEU A 186 6.31 26.62 -52.62
C LEU A 186 7.22 26.20 -51.43
N HIS A 187 7.48 24.92 -51.09
CA HIS A 187 7.55 23.68 -51.86
C HIS A 187 7.33 22.46 -50.93
N ARG A 188 6.44 21.56 -51.36
CA ARG A 188 6.34 20.17 -50.89
C ARG A 188 7.45 19.36 -51.58
N ILE A 189 8.30 18.66 -50.84
CA ILE A 189 9.17 17.62 -51.41
C ILE A 189 8.78 16.27 -50.82
N SER A 190 8.17 15.47 -51.68
CA SER A 190 8.01 14.03 -51.62
C SER A 190 9.11 13.43 -52.49
N VAL A 191 9.90 12.48 -51.97
CA VAL A 191 10.61 11.51 -52.81
C VAL A 191 10.70 10.17 -52.08
N CYS A 192 10.29 9.11 -52.77
CA CYS A 192 10.49 7.72 -52.39
C CYS A 192 11.42 7.00 -53.38
N TYR A 193 12.05 5.94 -52.86
CA TYR A 193 12.66 4.74 -53.48
C TYR A 193 14.02 4.78 -54.19
N GLY A 194 14.87 3.81 -53.81
CA GLY A 194 15.86 3.21 -54.72
C GLY A 194 17.02 2.39 -54.11
N SER A 195 16.74 1.16 -53.65
CA SER A 195 17.49 -0.11 -53.90
C SER A 195 18.98 -0.30 -53.53
N GLY A 196 19.29 -1.43 -52.85
CA GLY A 196 20.42 -2.30 -53.25
C GLY A 196 21.34 -2.94 -52.19
N LYS A 197 21.01 -4.19 -51.79
CA LYS A 197 21.86 -5.40 -51.56
C LYS A 197 23.01 -5.45 -50.51
N GLY A 198 22.98 -6.53 -49.70
CA GLY A 198 24.16 -7.22 -49.12
C GLY A 198 23.82 -8.08 -47.89
N ASP A 199 23.88 -9.40 -48.03
CA ASP A 199 23.54 -10.46 -47.06
C ASP A 199 24.52 -10.59 -45.87
N ASP A 200 24.05 -11.09 -44.70
CA ASP A 200 24.44 -12.38 -44.08
C ASP A 200 23.86 -12.54 -42.65
N ASP A 201 23.58 -13.79 -42.29
CA ASP A 201 22.70 -14.31 -41.24
C ASP A 201 23.30 -14.30 -39.81
N THR A 202 22.47 -14.13 -38.77
CA THR A 202 22.47 -14.98 -37.54
C THR A 202 21.19 -14.76 -36.70
N TYR A 203 20.50 -15.87 -36.41
CA TYR A 203 19.29 -16.03 -35.59
C TYR A 203 19.35 -15.39 -34.18
N THR A 204 18.33 -14.62 -33.77
CA THR A 204 17.80 -14.56 -32.37
C THR A 204 16.36 -13.99 -32.36
N PHE A 205 15.53 -14.59 -31.52
CA PHE A 205 14.07 -14.45 -31.36
C PHE A 205 13.56 -13.01 -31.13
N SER A 206 12.43 -12.67 -31.78
CA SER A 206 11.77 -11.35 -31.81
C SER A 206 11.30 -10.83 -30.44
N ASP A 207 11.72 -9.61 -30.11
CA ASP A 207 11.09 -8.71 -29.14
C ASP A 207 10.23 -7.68 -29.90
N ASP A 208 8.93 -7.64 -29.63
CA ASP A 208 8.03 -6.60 -30.12
C ASP A 208 8.36 -5.27 -29.43
N GLN A 209 9.16 -4.44 -30.10
CA GLN A 209 9.36 -3.04 -29.76
C GLN A 209 8.17 -2.21 -30.27
N SER A 210 7.27 -1.83 -29.36
CA SER A 210 6.39 -0.68 -29.59
C SER A 210 7.11 0.55 -29.04
N SER A 211 7.70 1.33 -29.96
CA SER A 211 8.18 2.68 -29.70
C SER A 211 6.96 3.62 -29.68
N CYS A 212 6.74 4.31 -28.56
CA CYS A 212 5.86 5.47 -28.48
C CYS A 212 6.55 6.49 -27.57
N GLN A 213 7.15 7.50 -28.20
CA GLN A 213 7.44 8.80 -27.58
C GLN A 213 6.10 9.47 -27.25
N ASP A 214 5.99 10.12 -26.09
CA ASP A 214 5.17 11.33 -25.90
C ASP A 214 5.45 11.96 -24.52
N GLU A 215 6.24 13.04 -24.58
CA GLU A 215 6.19 14.33 -23.88
C GLU A 215 5.46 14.41 -22.52
N CYS A 216 6.19 14.80 -21.47
CA CYS A 216 5.59 15.54 -20.35
C CYS A 216 6.55 16.61 -19.82
N SER A 217 6.07 17.85 -19.97
CA SER A 217 6.73 19.13 -19.74
C SER A 217 7.42 19.26 -18.38
N GLU A 218 8.63 19.79 -18.43
CA GLU A 218 9.32 20.41 -17.30
C GLU A 218 8.66 21.75 -16.99
N ASP A 219 8.43 22.04 -15.71
CA ASP A 219 8.66 23.40 -15.21
C ASP A 219 8.88 23.41 -13.69
N GLY A 220 9.77 24.31 -13.26
CA GLY A 220 10.27 24.42 -11.90
C GLY A 220 9.72 25.61 -11.12
N ALA A 221 9.82 25.47 -9.79
CA ALA A 221 9.84 26.49 -8.73
C ALA A 221 8.59 27.40 -8.54
N LEU A 222 7.94 27.32 -7.38
CA LEU A 222 8.25 28.11 -6.16
C LEU A 222 7.40 27.58 -4.98
N PHE A 223 7.97 27.63 -3.77
CA PHE A 223 7.38 27.15 -2.53
C PHE A 223 6.36 28.15 -1.97
N GLU A 224 5.07 27.82 -2.03
CA GLU A 224 4.07 28.33 -1.10
C GLU A 224 3.04 27.24 -0.75
N ASP A 225 2.50 27.34 0.46
CA ASP A 225 1.79 26.36 1.28
C ASP A 225 0.72 25.50 0.54
N ALA A 226 1.05 24.24 0.26
CA ALA A 226 0.36 23.41 -0.73
C ALA A 226 -0.62 22.36 -0.15
N ALA A 227 -0.75 22.24 1.17
CA ALA A 227 -1.83 21.44 1.77
C ALA A 227 -3.20 22.10 1.53
N ALA A 228 -3.24 23.44 1.54
CA ALA A 228 -4.43 24.21 1.20
C ALA A 228 -4.80 24.11 -0.29
N SER A 229 -3.82 23.89 -1.18
CA SER A 229 -4.05 23.92 -2.64
C SER A 229 -4.80 22.68 -3.16
N ASN A 230 -4.56 21.49 -2.61
CA ASN A 230 -5.31 20.28 -2.97
C ASN A 230 -6.76 20.31 -2.48
N LEU A 231 -7.00 20.83 -1.26
CA LEU A 231 -8.36 21.00 -0.74
C LEU A 231 -9.13 22.08 -1.51
N SER A 232 -8.47 23.18 -1.87
CA SER A 232 -9.04 24.25 -2.71
C SER A 232 -9.36 23.75 -4.13
N SER A 233 -8.46 22.99 -4.75
CA SER A 233 -8.69 22.35 -6.06
C SER A 233 -9.87 21.37 -6.03
N LEU A 234 -10.02 20.61 -4.95
CA LEU A 234 -11.15 19.71 -4.81
C LEU A 234 -12.45 20.45 -4.51
N ALA A 235 -12.43 21.49 -3.67
CA ALA A 235 -13.61 22.28 -3.31
C ALA A 235 -14.24 23.03 -4.49
N SER A 236 -13.48 23.25 -5.57
CA SER A 236 -13.99 23.82 -6.82
C SER A 236 -14.64 22.80 -7.77
N LYS A 237 -14.50 21.49 -7.53
CA LYS A 237 -15.09 20.44 -8.37
C LYS A 237 -16.46 20.01 -7.84
N PRO A 238 -17.53 20.06 -8.67
CA PRO A 238 -18.88 19.69 -8.22
C PRO A 238 -19.06 18.18 -8.03
N THR A 239 -18.21 17.37 -8.66
CA THR A 239 -18.28 15.90 -8.63
C THR A 239 -16.93 15.27 -8.32
N ILE A 240 -16.97 14.09 -7.68
CA ILE A 240 -15.83 13.19 -7.49
C ILE A 240 -16.01 11.95 -8.36
N CYS A 241 -14.89 11.40 -8.84
CA CYS A 241 -14.84 10.22 -9.68
C CYS A 241 -14.33 9.02 -8.88
N LYS A 242 -15.06 7.91 -8.96
CA LYS A 242 -14.61 6.58 -8.53
C LYS A 242 -14.52 5.71 -9.77
N GLN A 243 -13.36 5.14 -10.07
CA GLN A 243 -13.19 4.30 -11.24
C GLN A 243 -12.26 3.12 -10.97
N PRO A 244 -12.44 1.98 -11.66
CA PRO A 244 -11.50 0.88 -11.61
C PRO A 244 -10.12 1.33 -12.13
N CYS A 245 -9.10 1.29 -11.29
CA CYS A 245 -7.73 1.62 -11.70
C CYS A 245 -6.69 0.91 -10.81
N ILE A 246 -5.43 0.94 -11.24
CA ILE A 246 -4.29 0.45 -10.45
C ILE A 246 -3.32 1.60 -10.26
N LEU A 247 -3.18 2.08 -9.02
CA LEU A 247 -2.21 3.11 -8.67
C LEU A 247 -0.88 2.47 -8.29
N ILE A 248 0.23 3.00 -8.81
CA ILE A 248 1.60 2.61 -8.44
C ILE A 248 2.25 3.76 -7.68
N MET A 249 2.36 3.62 -6.37
CA MET A 249 3.01 4.58 -5.49
C MET A 249 4.45 4.13 -5.25
N ASP A 250 5.39 4.91 -5.77
CA ASP A 250 6.83 4.64 -5.72
C ASP A 250 7.55 5.88 -5.19
N SER A 251 8.31 5.74 -4.10
CA SER A 251 9.07 6.84 -3.49
C SER A 251 10.34 7.18 -4.25
N LEU A 252 10.78 6.29 -5.15
CA LEU A 252 11.87 6.54 -6.08
C LEU A 252 11.31 6.86 -7.46
N ARG A 253 11.93 7.84 -8.11
CA ARG A 253 11.75 8.03 -9.56
C ARG A 253 12.38 6.84 -10.28
N GLY A 254 11.63 6.26 -11.20
CA GLY A 254 12.08 5.08 -11.93
C GLY A 254 11.22 4.80 -13.16
N PRO A 255 11.55 3.73 -13.91
CA PRO A 255 10.75 3.32 -15.06
C PRO A 255 9.33 2.97 -14.63
N THR A 256 8.39 3.16 -15.56
CA THR A 256 6.99 2.82 -15.32
C THR A 256 6.86 1.33 -15.01
N ARG A 257 6.11 0.99 -13.95
CA ARG A 257 5.89 -0.40 -13.51
C ARG A 257 4.79 -1.10 -14.32
N SER A 258 4.78 -0.91 -15.64
CA SER A 258 3.71 -1.38 -16.54
C SER A 258 3.50 -2.90 -16.49
N ASN A 259 4.59 -3.67 -16.33
CA ASN A 259 4.56 -5.12 -16.18
C ASN A 259 3.81 -5.59 -14.93
N VAL A 260 3.91 -4.82 -13.84
CA VAL A 260 3.19 -5.09 -12.58
C VAL A 260 1.70 -4.88 -12.80
N VAL A 261 1.33 -3.75 -13.38
CA VAL A 261 -0.06 -3.42 -13.72
C VAL A 261 -0.65 -4.49 -14.64
N LYS A 262 0.10 -4.95 -15.65
CA LYS A 262 -0.33 -6.04 -16.54
C LYS A 262 -0.55 -7.33 -15.76
N THR A 263 0.41 -7.74 -14.93
CA THR A 263 0.34 -8.98 -14.15
C THR A 263 -0.83 -8.97 -13.16
N LEU A 264 -1.11 -7.82 -12.53
CA LEU A 264 -2.25 -7.68 -11.61
C LEU A 264 -3.59 -7.73 -12.36
N ARG A 265 -3.71 -7.12 -13.54
CA ARG A 265 -4.91 -7.25 -14.39
C ARG A 265 -5.16 -8.70 -14.79
N GLU A 266 -4.13 -9.40 -15.28
CA GLU A 266 -4.21 -10.82 -15.62
C GLU A 266 -4.62 -11.69 -14.41
N TYR A 267 -4.13 -11.35 -13.22
CA TYR A 267 -4.55 -12.00 -11.98
C TYR A 267 -6.04 -11.77 -11.68
N LEU A 268 -6.52 -10.53 -11.81
CA LEU A 268 -7.93 -10.19 -11.58
C LEU A 268 -8.87 -10.86 -12.59
N GLU A 269 -8.47 -11.02 -13.85
CA GLU A 269 -9.26 -11.74 -14.87
C GLU A 269 -9.49 -13.20 -14.46
N VAL A 270 -8.43 -13.90 -14.04
CA VAL A 270 -8.55 -15.29 -13.58
C VAL A 270 -9.27 -15.39 -12.25
N GLU A 271 -9.02 -14.48 -11.30
CA GLU A 271 -9.74 -14.45 -10.02
C GLU A 271 -11.24 -14.19 -10.24
N TRP A 272 -11.61 -13.32 -11.18
CA TRP A 272 -13.01 -13.06 -11.55
C TRP A 272 -13.66 -14.32 -12.11
N GLU A 273 -13.00 -15.01 -13.04
CA GLU A 273 -13.49 -16.29 -13.58
C GLU A 273 -13.75 -17.30 -12.46
N VAL A 274 -12.82 -17.44 -11.53
CA VAL A 274 -12.94 -18.38 -10.39
C VAL A 274 -14.05 -17.97 -9.42
N ARG A 275 -14.26 -16.67 -9.18
CA ARG A 275 -15.21 -16.18 -8.15
C ARG A 275 -16.62 -15.96 -8.67
N LYS A 276 -16.75 -15.50 -9.91
CA LYS A 276 -18.03 -15.10 -10.51
C LYS A 276 -18.53 -16.09 -11.56
N ALA A 277 -17.75 -17.13 -11.88
CA ALA A 277 -18.07 -18.13 -12.90
C ALA A 277 -18.43 -17.50 -14.26
N SER A 278 -17.85 -16.33 -14.56
CA SER A 278 -18.05 -15.56 -15.78
C SER A 278 -16.72 -14.94 -16.22
N GLN A 279 -16.63 -14.49 -17.47
CA GLN A 279 -15.42 -13.82 -17.96
C GLN A 279 -15.60 -12.31 -17.88
N ARG A 280 -14.54 -11.62 -17.44
CA ARG A 280 -14.47 -10.16 -17.44
C ARG A 280 -13.06 -9.74 -17.80
N SER A 281 -12.94 -8.86 -18.80
CA SER A 281 -11.67 -8.26 -19.17
C SER A 281 -11.33 -7.12 -18.22
N PHE A 282 -10.09 -7.12 -17.71
CA PHE A 282 -9.53 -6.00 -16.96
C PHE A 282 -8.48 -5.27 -17.80
N GLY A 283 -8.66 -5.23 -19.13
CA GLY A 283 -7.73 -4.59 -20.07
C GLY A 283 -7.42 -3.12 -19.77
N LYS A 284 -6.44 -2.56 -20.50
CA LYS A 284 -5.91 -1.20 -20.26
C LYS A 284 -7.00 -0.11 -20.28
N GLU A 285 -7.99 -0.26 -21.15
CA GLU A 285 -9.10 0.69 -21.28
C GLU A 285 -10.09 0.63 -20.11
N VAL A 286 -10.28 -0.55 -19.52
CA VAL A 286 -11.22 -0.76 -18.41
C VAL A 286 -10.59 -0.44 -17.08
N MET A 287 -9.34 -0.87 -16.85
CA MET A 287 -8.62 -0.68 -15.60
C MET A 287 -7.23 -0.09 -15.88
N ARG A 288 -7.16 1.23 -15.97
CA ARG A 288 -5.92 1.95 -16.26
C ARG A 288 -4.93 1.85 -15.10
N GLY A 289 -3.66 1.65 -15.45
CA GLY A 289 -2.54 1.84 -14.52
C GLY A 289 -2.12 3.30 -14.49
N SER A 290 -1.83 3.85 -13.32
CA SER A 290 -1.32 5.22 -13.16
C SER A 290 -0.32 5.30 -12.02
N SER A 291 0.71 6.13 -12.19
CA SER A 291 1.67 6.44 -11.13
C SER A 291 1.36 7.83 -10.58
N PRO A 292 0.63 7.94 -9.46
CA PRO A 292 0.38 9.24 -8.84
C PRO A 292 1.70 9.92 -8.46
N ARG A 293 1.71 11.27 -8.49
CA ARG A 293 2.81 12.03 -7.88
C ARG A 293 2.69 11.88 -6.37
N VAL A 294 3.67 11.27 -5.71
CA VAL A 294 3.68 11.06 -4.26
C VAL A 294 4.96 11.66 -3.66
N PRO A 295 5.02 11.92 -2.33
CA PRO A 295 6.23 12.40 -1.69
C PRO A 295 7.37 11.42 -1.97
N GLN A 296 8.48 11.94 -2.49
CA GLN A 296 9.65 11.16 -2.90
C GLN A 296 10.66 11.10 -1.76
N GLN A 297 11.42 9.99 -1.69
CA GLN A 297 12.50 9.84 -0.72
C GLN A 297 13.77 10.55 -1.17
N ASP A 298 14.55 11.01 -0.19
CA ASP A 298 15.85 11.67 -0.38
C ASP A 298 17.05 10.73 -0.12
N ASN A 299 16.77 9.49 0.29
CA ASN A 299 17.76 8.46 0.59
C ASN A 299 17.44 7.13 -0.12
N PHE A 300 18.29 6.12 0.08
CA PHE A 300 18.19 4.86 -0.67
C PHE A 300 17.56 3.70 0.10
N SER A 301 17.30 3.83 1.41
CA SER A 301 16.87 2.71 2.27
C SER A 301 15.45 2.86 2.82
N ASP A 302 14.84 4.05 2.72
CA ASP A 302 13.52 4.33 3.29
C ASP A 302 12.33 3.90 2.42
N CYS A 303 12.54 3.23 1.28
CA CYS A 303 11.43 2.89 0.38
C CYS A 303 10.34 2.08 1.10
N GLY A 304 10.74 1.18 2.00
CA GLY A 304 9.83 0.45 2.88
C GLY A 304 9.07 1.36 3.85
N VAL A 305 9.72 2.36 4.42
CA VAL A 305 9.10 3.34 5.34
C VAL A 305 8.06 4.18 4.61
N TYR A 306 8.35 4.58 3.36
CA TYR A 306 7.43 5.37 2.53
C TYR A 306 6.16 4.58 2.19
N ILE A 307 6.25 3.30 1.81
CA ILE A 307 5.03 2.53 1.52
C ILE A 307 4.13 2.38 2.75
N LEU A 308 4.70 2.26 3.94
CA LEU A 308 3.94 2.24 5.19
C LEU A 308 3.24 3.59 5.44
N GLN A 309 3.94 4.69 5.18
CA GLN A 309 3.34 6.02 5.28
C GLN A 309 2.25 6.27 4.22
N TYR A 310 2.43 5.79 2.98
CA TYR A 310 1.39 5.91 1.94
C TYR A 310 0.09 5.24 2.39
N VAL A 311 0.16 4.05 2.99
CA VAL A 311 -1.04 3.35 3.50
C VAL A 311 -1.64 4.08 4.70
N GLU A 312 -0.82 4.56 5.64
CA GLU A 312 -1.31 5.33 6.78
C GLU A 312 -2.01 6.62 6.35
N SER A 313 -1.38 7.39 5.45
CA SER A 313 -1.98 8.60 4.88
C SER A 313 -3.24 8.30 4.07
N PHE A 314 -3.31 7.15 3.39
CA PHE A 314 -4.54 6.70 2.72
C PHE A 314 -5.67 6.45 3.71
N PHE A 315 -5.38 5.94 4.91
CA PHE A 315 -6.39 5.67 5.93
C PHE A 315 -6.82 6.94 6.69
N GLU A 316 -5.87 7.83 6.95
CA GLU A 316 -6.13 9.10 7.65
C GLU A 316 -6.79 10.14 6.75
N ASN A 317 -6.30 10.27 5.52
CA ASN A 317 -6.77 11.23 4.52
C ASN A 317 -6.94 10.52 3.16
N PRO A 318 -8.06 9.78 2.98
CA PRO A 318 -8.31 9.02 1.75
C PRO A 318 -8.33 9.88 0.49
N ILE A 319 -7.93 9.28 -0.63
CA ILE A 319 -7.96 9.95 -1.93
C ILE A 319 -9.42 10.27 -2.29
N PRO A 320 -9.77 11.56 -2.52
CA PRO A 320 -11.16 11.98 -2.67
C PRO A 320 -11.74 11.69 -4.06
N SER A 321 -10.91 11.80 -5.11
CA SER A 321 -11.28 11.52 -6.49
C SER A 321 -10.18 10.73 -7.18
N PHE A 322 -10.58 9.79 -8.03
CA PHE A 322 -9.71 8.90 -8.79
C PHE A 322 -9.67 9.31 -10.27
N ASP A 323 -9.85 10.59 -10.56
CA ASP A 323 -9.54 11.18 -11.87
C ASP A 323 -8.03 11.10 -12.11
N LEU A 324 -7.62 10.36 -13.14
CA LEU A 324 -6.21 10.16 -13.45
C LEU A 324 -5.69 11.30 -14.36
N PRO A 325 -4.45 11.80 -14.16
CA PRO A 325 -3.50 11.40 -13.12
C PRO A 325 -3.80 12.01 -11.75
N VAL A 326 -3.57 11.22 -10.70
CA VAL A 326 -3.74 11.65 -9.31
C VAL A 326 -2.48 12.36 -8.80
N ASN A 327 -2.63 13.52 -8.17
CA ASN A 327 -1.53 14.27 -7.57
C ASN A 327 -1.64 14.26 -6.03
N LEU A 328 -0.60 13.74 -5.38
CA LEU A 328 -0.46 13.57 -3.94
C LEU A 328 0.93 14.03 -3.49
N SER A 329 1.59 14.94 -4.22
CA SER A 329 2.98 15.34 -3.91
C SER A 329 3.16 15.87 -2.49
N GLU A 330 2.09 16.43 -1.91
CA GLU A 330 2.03 17.06 -0.59
C GLU A 330 1.15 16.28 0.40
N TRP A 331 1.02 14.97 0.19
CA TRP A 331 0.10 14.14 1.01
C TRP A 331 0.49 14.10 2.49
N PHE A 332 1.78 14.24 2.78
CA PHE A 332 2.32 14.40 4.13
C PHE A 332 3.65 15.15 4.09
N PRO A 333 3.99 15.86 5.17
CA PRO A 333 5.26 16.59 5.24
C PRO A 333 6.44 15.63 5.34
N GLN A 334 7.54 15.96 4.65
CA GLN A 334 8.79 15.18 4.65
C GLN A 334 9.37 14.94 6.06
N LEU A 335 9.14 15.88 6.98
CA LEU A 335 9.56 15.74 8.38
C LEU A 335 8.96 14.50 9.07
N ARG A 336 7.77 14.04 8.63
CA ARG A 336 7.12 12.81 9.12
C ARG A 336 8.03 11.59 8.95
N MET A 337 8.85 11.55 7.89
CA MET A 337 9.71 10.41 7.56
C MET A 337 10.91 10.28 8.49
N LYS A 338 11.36 11.38 9.11
CA LYS A 338 12.48 11.37 10.05
C LYS A 338 12.18 10.61 11.35
N THR A 339 10.91 10.55 11.77
CA THR A 339 10.53 9.91 13.04
C THR A 339 9.91 8.53 12.85
N LYS A 340 9.51 8.19 11.63
CA LYS A 340 8.67 7.02 11.34
C LYS A 340 9.30 5.69 11.76
N ARG A 341 10.60 5.50 11.48
CA ARG A 341 11.36 4.31 11.92
C ARG A 341 11.31 4.12 13.44
N LYS A 342 11.57 5.21 14.18
CA LYS A 342 11.53 5.23 15.64
C LYS A 342 10.12 4.93 16.17
N GLU A 343 9.09 5.51 15.58
CA GLU A 343 7.70 5.26 15.97
C GLU A 343 7.29 3.80 15.80
N ILE A 344 7.65 3.16 14.68
CA ILE A 344 7.38 1.74 14.45
C ILE A 344 8.13 0.88 15.47
N LYS A 345 9.40 1.22 15.76
CA LYS A 345 10.21 0.52 16.77
C LYS A 345 9.60 0.62 18.17
N GLU A 346 9.21 1.82 18.58
CA GLU A 346 8.55 2.06 19.88
C GLU A 346 7.19 1.35 19.97
N LEU A 347 6.43 1.31 18.88
CA LEU A 347 5.19 0.56 18.81
C LEU A 347 5.41 -0.93 19.06
N ILE A 348 6.40 -1.55 18.42
CA ILE A 348 6.71 -2.99 18.60
C ILE A 348 7.09 -3.27 20.05
N LEU A 349 7.95 -2.43 20.65
CA LEU A 349 8.36 -2.58 22.05
C LEU A 349 7.19 -2.39 23.02
N LYS A 350 6.27 -1.46 22.72
CA LYS A 350 5.06 -1.25 23.50
C LYS A 350 4.15 -2.48 23.45
N ILE A 351 3.92 -3.05 22.26
CA ILE A 351 3.11 -4.26 22.10
C ILE A 351 3.76 -5.45 22.82
N GLN A 352 5.08 -5.61 22.71
CA GLN A 352 5.83 -6.63 23.45
C GLN A 352 5.60 -6.50 24.95
N ALA A 353 5.81 -5.30 25.51
CA ALA A 353 5.64 -5.05 26.94
C ALA A 353 4.22 -5.40 27.42
N GLN A 354 3.20 -5.05 26.63
CA GLN A 354 1.82 -5.40 26.94
C GLN A 354 1.61 -6.92 26.96
N GLN A 355 2.09 -7.64 25.94
CA GLN A 355 1.95 -9.10 25.86
C GLN A 355 2.69 -9.83 26.99
N ASP A 356 3.83 -9.30 27.43
CA ASP A 356 4.56 -9.86 28.57
C ASP A 356 3.85 -9.62 29.91
N LEU A 357 3.11 -8.51 30.05
CA LEU A 357 2.25 -8.27 31.22
C LEU A 357 1.05 -9.22 31.20
N ASP A 358 0.35 -9.34 30.07
CA ASP A 358 -0.82 -10.20 29.92
C ASP A 358 -0.46 -11.68 30.19
N ARG A 359 0.73 -12.13 29.75
CA ARG A 359 1.24 -13.49 30.03
C ARG A 359 1.51 -13.72 31.51
N LYS A 360 2.11 -12.76 32.21
CA LYS A 360 2.36 -12.87 33.65
C LYS A 360 1.06 -12.90 34.44
N GLU A 361 0.06 -12.12 34.02
CA GLU A 361 -1.26 -12.13 34.64
C GLU A 361 -1.97 -13.47 34.43
N SER A 362 -1.91 -14.07 33.23
CA SER A 362 -2.47 -15.41 33.01
C SER A 362 -1.79 -16.48 33.85
N ASP A 363 -0.45 -16.43 33.99
CA ASP A 363 0.32 -17.40 34.78
C ASP A 363 -0.02 -17.33 36.28
N LEU A 364 -0.38 -16.14 36.79
CA LEU A 364 -0.80 -15.95 38.19
C LEU A 364 -2.24 -16.43 38.46
N VAL A 365 -3.13 -16.36 37.47
CA VAL A 365 -4.52 -16.80 37.59
C VAL A 365 -4.65 -18.33 37.47
N GLU A 366 -3.74 -19.01 36.77
CA GLU A 366 -3.69 -20.48 36.66
C GLU A 366 -2.94 -21.19 37.80
N ALA A 367 -2.32 -20.45 38.72
CA ALA A 367 -1.65 -21.05 39.89
C ALA A 367 -2.68 -21.73 40.84
N PRO A 368 -2.45 -22.96 41.32
CA PRO A 368 -3.36 -23.61 42.26
C PRO A 368 -3.43 -22.81 43.57
N PRO A 369 -4.57 -22.79 44.29
CA PRO A 369 -4.63 -22.16 45.60
C PRO A 369 -3.61 -22.84 46.51
N THR A 370 -2.62 -22.07 46.96
CA THR A 370 -1.68 -22.49 47.99
C THR A 370 -2.46 -22.84 49.24
N SER A 371 -2.48 -24.13 49.58
CA SER A 371 -2.96 -24.63 50.87
C SER A 371 -2.19 -23.92 51.99
N PRO A 372 -2.85 -23.47 53.08
CA PRO A 372 -2.15 -22.85 54.19
C PRO A 372 -1.17 -23.86 54.81
N GLU A 373 0.08 -23.44 55.01
CA GLU A 373 1.06 -24.17 55.81
C GLU A 373 0.46 -24.53 57.17
N GLU A 374 0.42 -25.83 57.49
CA GLU A 374 0.31 -26.28 58.87
C GLU A 374 1.64 -25.96 59.59
N PRO A 375 1.61 -25.48 60.84
CA PRO A 375 2.82 -25.14 61.57
C PRO A 375 3.60 -26.40 61.94
N GLU A 376 4.91 -26.40 61.66
CA GLU A 376 5.86 -27.41 62.11
C GLU A 376 5.85 -27.51 63.65
N ILE A 377 5.61 -28.72 64.16
CA ILE A 377 5.75 -29.03 65.58
C ILE A 377 7.19 -29.55 65.78
N GLU A 378 8.02 -28.75 66.45
CA GLU A 378 9.35 -29.16 66.91
C GLU A 378 9.26 -30.31 67.92
N GLU A 379 9.79 -31.49 67.57
CA GLU A 379 10.12 -32.52 68.56
C GLU A 379 11.43 -32.16 69.28
N THR A 380 11.31 -31.72 70.54
CA THR A 380 12.44 -31.59 71.44
C THR A 380 12.62 -32.86 72.26
N SER A 381 13.86 -33.37 72.25
CA SER A 381 14.32 -34.51 73.01
C SER A 381 14.43 -34.18 74.50
N GLY A 382 13.82 -35.02 75.35
CA GLY A 382 13.82 -34.87 76.80
C GLY A 382 13.80 -36.22 77.52
N SER A 383 14.98 -36.66 77.95
CA SER A 383 15.21 -37.80 78.85
C SER A 383 14.65 -37.53 80.25
N SER A 384 13.90 -38.48 80.84
CA SER A 384 14.00 -38.79 82.28
C SER A 384 13.26 -40.05 82.73
N ALA A 385 14.01 -40.89 83.46
CA ALA A 385 13.65 -41.65 84.66
C ALA A 385 12.68 -42.86 84.65
N GLN A 386 13.21 -43.91 85.29
CA GLN A 386 12.70 -45.24 85.62
C GLN A 386 11.59 -45.31 86.70
N LEU A 387 10.74 -46.36 86.53
CA LEU A 387 10.12 -47.30 87.52
C LEU A 387 8.98 -46.79 88.45
N PRO A 388 8.10 -47.67 89.03
CA PRO A 388 8.03 -49.15 88.95
C PRO A 388 6.64 -49.80 88.68
N ASN A 389 6.71 -50.97 88.04
CA ASN A 389 6.02 -52.26 88.26
C ASN A 389 4.75 -52.44 89.14
N LEU A 390 3.86 -53.30 88.58
CA LEU A 390 2.90 -54.30 89.14
C LEU A 390 1.45 -53.86 89.47
N PRO A 391 0.44 -54.78 89.52
CA PRO A 391 0.31 -56.15 88.96
C PRO A 391 -1.07 -56.54 88.34
N VAL A 392 -1.02 -57.60 87.50
CA VAL A 392 -1.92 -58.78 87.42
C VAL A 392 -3.39 -58.66 86.93
N SER A 393 -3.64 -59.46 85.89
CA SER A 393 -4.85 -60.10 85.30
C SER A 393 -6.03 -60.45 86.23
N PRO A 394 -7.21 -60.88 85.72
CA PRO A 394 -7.38 -62.08 84.85
C PRO A 394 -7.52 -61.82 83.35
#